data_AF-A0A957HI27-F1
#
_entry.id   AF-A0A957HI27-F1
#
_cell.length_a   1.000
_cell.length_b   1.000
_cell.length_c   1.000
_cell.angle_alpha   90.00
_cell.angle_beta   90.00
_cell.angle_gamma   90.00
#
_symmetry.space_group_name_H-M   'P 1'
#
loop_
_entity.id
_entity.type
_entity.pdbx_description
1 polymer ?
#
loop_
_entity_poly.entity_id
_entity_poly.type
_entity_poly.pdbx_seq_one_letter_code
_entity_poly.pdbx_strand_id
1 'polypeptide(L)'
;LGIDCVAMEHPMNTIQRIWHPKTFAEANQKLIDQYGKDWDEMYPLDKFYQDMHLNLFNKGIVHAENLGGEISGAGNGRYFIAAFIQKGMELASCWGRFIAFR
;
A
#
# COMPACT_ATOMS: atom_id res chain seq x y z
N LEU A 1 -7.92 1.93 -3.97
CA LEU A 1 -7.59 0.80 -3.09
C LEU A 1 -7.35 1.35 -1.69
N GLY A 2 -7.78 0.64 -0.64
CA GLY A 2 -7.69 1.13 0.73
C GLY A 2 -7.06 0.08 1.63
N ILE A 3 -5.98 0.44 2.35
CA ILE A 3 -5.26 -0.49 3.22
C ILE A 3 -4.79 0.18 4.51
N ASP A 4 -4.61 -0.64 5.56
CA ASP A 4 -4.02 -0.23 6.83
C ASP A 4 -2.51 -0.43 6.81
N CYS A 5 -1.81 0.52 6.20
CA CYS A 5 -0.36 0.63 6.27
C CYS A 5 0.12 1.99 5.78
N VAL A 6 1.41 2.24 6.02
CA VAL A 6 2.12 3.49 5.72
C VAL A 6 2.11 3.86 4.24
N ALA A 7 2.16 2.87 3.35
CA ALA A 7 2.18 3.05 1.90
C ALA A 7 1.50 1.88 1.19
N MET A 8 0.90 2.12 0.01
CA MET A 8 0.19 1.12 -0.80
C MET A 8 1.12 -0.01 -1.25
N GLU A 9 2.37 0.33 -1.50
CA GLU A 9 3.43 -0.59 -1.86
C GLU A 9 4.13 -1.18 -0.63
N HIS A 10 4.81 -2.30 -0.82
CA HIS A 10 5.64 -2.84 0.23
C HIS A 10 6.84 -1.90 0.48
N PRO A 11 7.10 -1.43 1.72
CA PRO A 11 8.16 -0.46 2.00
C PRO A 11 9.54 -0.93 1.55
N MET A 12 9.84 -2.23 1.74
CA MET A 12 11.10 -2.83 1.28
C MET A 12 11.28 -2.88 -0.25
N ASN A 13 10.26 -2.55 -1.04
CA ASN A 13 10.37 -2.37 -2.49
C ASN A 13 10.65 -0.92 -2.90
N THR A 14 11.15 -0.11 -1.96
CA THR A 14 11.52 1.29 -2.14
C THR A 14 12.94 1.53 -1.60
N ILE A 15 13.36 2.79 -1.50
CA ILE A 15 14.64 3.18 -0.87
C ILE A 15 14.79 2.69 0.59
N GLN A 16 13.69 2.32 1.25
CA GLN A 16 13.72 1.83 2.64
C GLN A 16 14.60 0.58 2.81
N ARG A 17 14.74 -0.28 1.79
CA ARG A 17 15.66 -1.44 1.89
C ARG A 17 17.12 -1.04 2.04
N ILE A 18 17.49 0.13 1.51
CA ILE A 18 18.84 0.69 1.59
C ILE A 18 19.05 1.39 2.94
N TRP A 19 18.04 2.11 3.42
CA TRP A 19 18.10 2.83 4.70
C TRP A 19 18.00 1.92 5.92
N HIS A 20 17.29 0.80 5.80
CA HIS A 20 17.09 -0.18 6.87
C HIS A 20 17.59 -1.58 6.47
N PRO A 21 18.90 -1.76 6.20
CA PRO A 21 19.43 -2.99 5.63
C PRO A 21 19.27 -4.21 6.55
N LYS A 22 19.33 -4.01 7.87
CA LYS A 22 19.08 -5.09 8.85
C LYS A 22 17.63 -5.60 8.75
N THR A 23 16.66 -4.69 8.77
CA THR A 23 15.24 -5.03 8.67
C THR A 23 14.92 -5.65 7.31
N PHE A 24 15.57 -5.18 6.24
CA PHE A 24 15.45 -5.79 4.93
C PHE A 24 15.95 -7.24 4.92
N ALA A 25 17.12 -7.52 5.50
CA ALA A 25 17.64 -8.89 5.60
C ALA A 25 16.70 -9.81 6.39
N GLU A 26 16.13 -9.32 7.51
CA GLU A 26 15.12 -10.07 8.29
C GLU A 26 13.86 -10.35 7.46
N ALA A 27 13.39 -9.37 6.69
CA ALA A 27 12.23 -9.53 5.83
C ALA A 27 12.49 -10.51 4.67
N ASN A 28 13.68 -10.44 4.06
CA ASN A 28 14.12 -11.37 3.02
C ASN A 28 14.21 -12.81 3.54
N GLN A 29 14.78 -13.01 4.73
CA GLN A 29 14.85 -14.34 5.32
C GLN A 29 13.46 -14.92 5.57
N LYS A 30 12.52 -14.12 6.07
CA LYS A 30 11.11 -14.55 6.24
C LYS A 30 10.47 -14.98 4.92
N LEU A 31 10.74 -14.28 3.82
CA LEU A 31 10.23 -14.68 2.50
C LEU A 31 10.83 -16.00 2.03
N ILE A 32 12.14 -16.18 2.20
CA ILE A 32 12.83 -17.43 1.84
C ILE A 32 12.26 -18.59 2.68
N ASP A 33 12.10 -18.40 3.98
CA ASP A 33 11.59 -19.43 4.88
C ASP A 33 10.14 -19.82 4.56
N GLN A 34 9.30 -18.85 4.18
CA GLN A 34 7.86 -19.07 3.95
C GLN A 34 7.54 -19.50 2.52
N TYR A 35 8.29 -19.02 1.53
CA TYR A 35 7.97 -19.15 0.10
C TYR A 35 9.09 -19.74 -0.75
N GLY A 36 10.29 -19.94 -0.19
CA GLY A 36 11.45 -20.49 -0.89
C GLY A 36 12.06 -19.57 -1.95
N LYS A 37 11.76 -18.27 -1.89
CA LYS A 37 12.21 -17.25 -2.85
C LYS A 37 12.73 -16.03 -2.13
N ASP A 38 13.73 -15.39 -2.72
CA ASP A 38 14.24 -14.12 -2.20
C ASP A 38 13.31 -12.94 -2.54
N TRP A 39 13.66 -11.77 -2.03
CA TRP A 39 12.88 -10.55 -2.17
C TRP A 39 12.72 -10.12 -3.63
N ASP A 40 13.80 -10.17 -4.42
CA ASP A 40 13.83 -9.67 -5.79
C ASP A 40 13.14 -10.66 -6.75
N GLU A 41 13.08 -11.95 -6.40
CA GLU A 41 12.24 -12.95 -7.08
C GLU A 41 10.74 -12.76 -6.81
N MET A 42 10.37 -12.44 -5.57
CA MET A 42 8.97 -12.22 -5.18
C MET A 42 8.43 -10.86 -5.60
N TYR A 43 9.26 -9.83 -5.47
CA TYR A 43 8.92 -8.44 -5.72
C TYR A 43 9.94 -7.76 -6.65
N PRO A 44 9.99 -8.12 -7.95
CA PRO A 44 10.84 -7.40 -8.90
C PRO A 44 10.53 -5.90 -8.90
N LEU A 45 11.57 -5.09 -8.67
CA LEU A 45 11.48 -3.64 -8.55
C LEU A 45 10.90 -2.98 -9.80
N ASP A 46 11.31 -3.43 -10.98
CA ASP A 46 10.90 -2.91 -12.28
C ASP A 46 9.41 -3.12 -12.57
N LYS A 47 8.80 -4.14 -11.95
CA LYS A 47 7.40 -4.49 -12.14
C LYS A 47 6.49 -3.78 -11.15
N PHE A 48 6.70 -4.01 -9.85
CA PHE A 48 5.71 -3.63 -8.83
C PHE A 48 5.80 -2.18 -8.38
N TYR A 49 6.99 -1.57 -8.41
CA TYR A 49 7.16 -0.16 -8.04
C TYR A 49 6.38 0.76 -8.99
N GLN A 50 6.44 0.47 -10.30
CA GLN A 50 5.77 1.25 -11.33
C GLN A 50 4.24 1.13 -11.27
N ASP A 51 3.74 -0.05 -10.86
CA ASP A 51 2.31 -0.22 -10.69
C ASP A 51 1.76 0.69 -9.59
N MET A 52 2.41 0.75 -8.44
CA MET A 52 1.94 1.55 -7.30
C MET A 52 2.13 3.05 -7.50
N HIS A 53 3.09 3.48 -8.33
CA HIS A 53 3.40 4.90 -8.49
C HIS A 53 2.96 5.56 -9.81
N LEU A 54 2.81 4.79 -10.90
CA LEU A 54 2.52 5.36 -12.22
C LEU A 54 1.34 4.68 -12.92
N ASN A 55 1.33 3.35 -13.00
CA ASN A 55 0.42 2.66 -13.91
C ASN A 55 -1.04 2.66 -13.45
N LEU A 56 -1.30 2.75 -12.13
CA LEU A 56 -2.65 2.75 -11.57
C LEU A 56 -3.34 4.12 -11.66
N PHE A 57 -2.61 5.22 -11.47
CA PHE A 57 -3.19 6.57 -11.50
C PHE A 57 -3.75 6.92 -12.87
N ASN A 58 -3.07 6.52 -13.96
CA ASN A 58 -3.56 6.69 -15.33
C ASN A 58 -4.86 5.92 -15.63
N LYS A 59 -5.25 4.98 -14.76
CA LYS A 59 -6.50 4.23 -14.83
C LYS A 59 -7.58 4.78 -13.89
N GLY A 60 -7.33 5.93 -13.24
CA GLY A 60 -8.23 6.51 -12.25
C GLY A 60 -8.28 5.76 -10.92
N ILE A 61 -7.33 4.86 -10.67
CA ILE A 61 -7.24 4.13 -9.40
C ILE A 61 -6.43 4.98 -8.42
N VAL A 62 -7.09 5.38 -7.33
CA VAL A 62 -6.48 6.16 -6.25
C VAL A 62 -6.23 5.30 -5.02
N HIS A 63 -5.22 5.67 -4.23
CA HIS A 63 -4.85 4.98 -2.99
C HIS A 63 -5.36 5.73 -1.77
N ALA A 64 -5.89 4.98 -0.82
CA ALA A 64 -6.27 5.44 0.50
C ALA A 64 -5.44 4.63 1.51
N GLU A 65 -4.35 5.22 1.96
CA GLU A 65 -3.39 4.61 2.87
C GLU A 65 -3.73 5.00 4.31
N ASN A 66 -3.16 4.31 5.29
CA ASN A 66 -3.42 4.54 6.71
C ASN A 66 -4.90 4.47 7.11
N LEU A 67 -5.71 3.59 6.49
CA LEU A 67 -7.13 3.41 6.82
C LEU A 67 -7.37 2.62 8.13
N GLY A 68 -6.36 2.50 8.99
CA GLY A 68 -6.39 1.67 10.20
C GLY A 68 -7.51 1.98 11.19
N GLY A 69 -7.53 1.23 12.29
CA GLY A 69 -8.59 1.31 13.30
C GLY A 69 -9.78 0.41 12.94
N GLU A 70 -10.94 1.00 12.65
CA GLU A 70 -12.21 0.25 12.49
C GLU A 70 -12.22 -0.71 11.28
N ILE A 71 -11.34 -0.50 10.29
CA ILE A 71 -11.20 -1.41 9.14
C ILE A 71 -10.83 -2.84 9.58
N SER A 72 -10.12 -2.99 10.71
CA SER A 72 -9.75 -4.30 11.27
C SER A 72 -10.96 -5.12 11.73
N GLY A 73 -12.07 -4.46 12.08
CA GLY A 73 -13.33 -5.08 12.45
C GLY A 73 -14.29 -5.27 11.27
N ALA A 74 -13.97 -4.73 10.09
CA ALA A 74 -14.83 -4.85 8.93
C ALA A 74 -14.73 -6.27 8.33
N GLY A 75 -15.83 -7.02 8.39
CA GLY A 75 -15.89 -8.37 7.80
C GLY A 75 -15.89 -8.32 6.27
N ASN A 76 -15.58 -9.46 5.64
CA ASN A 76 -15.64 -9.59 4.18
C ASN A 76 -17.05 -9.31 3.66
N GLY A 77 -17.18 -8.45 2.65
CA GLY A 77 -18.46 -8.08 2.09
C GLY A 77 -18.39 -6.94 1.09
N ARG A 78 -19.56 -6.53 0.60
CA ARG A 78 -19.72 -5.31 -0.19
C ARG A 78 -20.12 -4.19 0.75
N TYR A 79 -19.49 -3.04 0.58
CA TYR A 79 -19.76 -1.83 1.34
C TYR A 79 -19.88 -0.66 0.38
N PHE A 80 -20.71 0.32 0.73
CA PHE A 80 -20.67 1.64 0.14
C PHE A 80 -19.62 2.46 0.89
N ILE A 81 -18.63 2.97 0.16
CA ILE A 81 -17.55 3.77 0.73
C ILE A 81 -17.83 5.25 0.43
N ALA A 82 -17.95 6.06 1.48
CA ALA A 82 -17.93 7.51 1.35
C ALA A 82 -16.53 8.03 1.69
N ALA A 83 -15.97 8.87 0.81
CA ALA A 83 -14.69 9.52 0.98
C ALA A 83 -14.86 11.04 1.10
N PHE A 84 -14.63 11.57 2.30
CA PHE A 84 -14.68 13.00 2.59
C PHE A 84 -13.26 13.57 2.56
N ILE A 85 -12.86 14.02 1.37
CA ILE A 85 -11.52 14.58 1.11
C ILE A 85 -11.50 16.11 1.22
N GLN A 86 -10.32 16.69 1.36
CA GLN A 86 -10.15 18.14 1.34
C GLN A 86 -10.43 18.73 -0.05
N LYS A 87 -11.01 19.93 -0.08
CA LYS A 87 -11.12 20.71 -1.31
C LYS A 87 -9.80 21.42 -1.58
N GLY A 88 -9.20 21.14 -2.72
CA GLY A 88 -8.00 21.82 -3.19
C GLY A 88 -7.82 21.62 -4.69
N MET A 89 -6.94 22.42 -5.28
CA MET A 89 -6.54 22.32 -6.68
C MET A 89 -5.14 21.70 -6.74
N GLU A 90 -4.91 20.83 -7.73
CA GLU A 90 -3.59 20.24 -8.04
C GLU A 90 -2.92 19.51 -6.85
N LEU A 91 -3.71 18.99 -5.92
CA LEU A 91 -3.19 18.20 -4.81
C LEU A 91 -2.74 16.83 -5.31
N ALA A 92 -1.46 16.51 -5.11
CA ALA A 92 -0.93 15.17 -5.35
C ALA A 92 -1.49 14.15 -4.34
N SER A 93 -1.73 14.60 -3.10
CA SER A 93 -2.36 13.80 -2.04
C SER A 93 -3.09 14.71 -1.04
N CYS A 94 -4.03 14.15 -0.30
CA CYS A 94 -4.68 14.83 0.81
C CYS A 94 -5.13 13.83 1.87
N TRP A 95 -5.32 14.32 3.09
CA TRP A 95 -5.99 13.55 4.13
C TRP A 95 -7.51 13.57 3.91
N GLY A 96 -8.18 12.53 4.38
CA GLY A 96 -9.62 12.40 4.25
C GLY A 96 -10.23 11.55 5.36
N ARG A 97 -11.55 11.62 5.47
CA ARG A 97 -12.34 10.73 6.33
C ARG A 97 -13.06 9.73 5.45
N PHE A 98 -12.89 8.44 5.76
CA PHE A 98 -13.53 7.36 5.03
C PHE A 98 -14.57 6.71 5.94
N ILE A 99 -15.75 6.42 5.37
CA ILE A 99 -16.84 5.75 6.08
C ILE A 99 -17.31 4.59 5.21
N ALA A 100 -17.42 3.41 5.81
CA ALA A 100 -17.98 2.23 5.15
C ALA A 100 -19.40 1.98 5.67
N PHE A 101 -20.37 1.98 4.77
CA PHE A 101 -21.75 1.59 5.03
C PHE A 101 -21.99 0.20 4.46
N ARG A 102 -22.55 -0.70 5.26
CA ARG A 102 -22.84 -2.07 4.85
C ARG A 102 -24.25 -2.20 4.30
#